data_AF-A0A9X1WIX5-F1
#
_entry.id   AF-A0A9X1WIX5-F1
#
_cell.length_a   1.000
_cell.length_b   1.000
_cell.length_c   1.000
_cell.angle_alpha   90.00
_cell.angle_beta   90.00
_cell.angle_gamma   90.00
#
_symmetry.space_group_name_H-M   'P 1'
#
loop_
_entity.id
_entity.type
_entity.pdbx_description
1 polymer ?
#
loop_
_entity_poly.entity_id
_entity_poly.type
_entity_poly.pdbx_seq_one_letter_code
_entity_poly.pdbx_strand_id
1 'polypeptide(L)'
;MTNRQMQFMFENEPPEGVHPLAPLFLHPLGMKFTPEMMNELATHIFDMCGAKLYDVAPTSVEYFRDWKDDREIDEVVPGSEYTAAWSEQLPPGISLCPRTGRMVGTLPRGQYRWTVRLGPQLRYDALGGSGSPHEDGRWIGALEEREPVAAPTVDVHALTPEQRAALRADLASMDEED
;
A
#
# COMPACT_ATOMS: atom_id res chain seq x y z
N MET A 1 -9.81 -2.26 -24.20
CA MET A 1 -10.55 -3.50 -24.55
C MET A 1 -11.37 -3.90 -23.33
N THR A 2 -12.69 -4.09 -23.46
CA THR A 2 -13.54 -4.53 -22.34
C THR A 2 -13.22 -5.99 -22.02
N ASN A 3 -12.88 -6.29 -20.77
CA ASN A 3 -12.54 -7.64 -20.35
C ASN A 3 -13.78 -8.54 -20.45
N ARG A 4 -13.84 -9.40 -21.48
CA ARG A 4 -14.98 -10.31 -21.75
C ARG A 4 -15.25 -11.29 -20.60
N GLN A 5 -14.25 -11.62 -19.76
CA GLN A 5 -14.45 -12.47 -18.60
C GLN A 5 -15.28 -11.76 -17.52
N MET A 6 -15.07 -10.46 -17.31
CA MET A 6 -15.86 -9.67 -16.35
C MET A 6 -17.33 -9.58 -16.76
N GLN A 7 -17.63 -9.43 -18.06
CA GLN A 7 -19.01 -9.40 -18.57
C GLN A 7 -19.72 -10.75 -18.46
N PHE A 8 -18.98 -11.87 -18.49
CA PHE A 8 -19.55 -13.20 -18.28
C PHE A 8 -19.84 -13.48 -16.79
N MET A 9 -19.06 -12.88 -15.87
CA MET A 9 -19.16 -13.14 -14.44
C MET A 9 -20.25 -12.31 -13.73
N PHE A 10 -20.65 -11.17 -14.30
CA PHE A 10 -21.59 -10.25 -13.68
C PHE A 10 -22.66 -9.84 -14.69
N GLU A 11 -23.79 -10.57 -14.70
CA GLU A 11 -24.94 -10.28 -15.57
C GLU A 11 -25.69 -9.00 -15.14
N ASN A 12 -25.54 -8.59 -13.88
CA ASN A 12 -26.13 -7.40 -13.29
C ASN A 12 -25.05 -6.46 -12.74
N GLU A 13 -25.34 -5.15 -12.72
CA GLU A 13 -24.50 -4.18 -12.03
C GLU A 13 -24.49 -4.46 -10.51
N PRO A 14 -23.35 -4.26 -9.83
CA PRO A 14 -23.28 -4.43 -8.39
C PRO A 14 -24.19 -3.40 -7.68
N PRO A 15 -24.81 -3.76 -6.54
CA PRO A 15 -25.57 -2.81 -5.73
C PRO A 15 -24.74 -1.59 -5.33
N GLU A 16 -25.41 -0.46 -5.11
CA GLU A 16 -24.74 0.77 -4.68
C GLU A 16 -23.89 0.53 -3.41
N GLY A 17 -22.64 0.99 -3.43
CA GLY A 17 -21.69 0.81 -2.33
C GLY A 17 -20.99 -0.57 -2.26
N VAL A 18 -21.32 -1.50 -3.17
CA VAL A 18 -20.69 -2.83 -3.22
C VAL A 18 -19.61 -2.88 -4.30
N HIS A 19 -18.45 -3.42 -3.93
CA HIS A 19 -17.31 -3.61 -4.80
C HIS A 19 -17.67 -4.62 -5.91
N PRO A 20 -17.42 -4.32 -7.20
CA PRO A 20 -17.82 -5.19 -8.31
C PRO A 20 -17.30 -6.64 -8.21
N LEU A 21 -16.16 -6.83 -7.55
CA LEU A 21 -15.52 -8.13 -7.35
C LEU A 21 -15.87 -8.82 -6.03
N ALA A 22 -16.73 -8.22 -5.18
CA ALA A 22 -17.20 -8.84 -3.94
C ALA A 22 -17.80 -10.25 -4.14
N PRO A 23 -18.57 -10.53 -5.23
CA PRO A 23 -19.14 -11.86 -5.42
C PRO A 23 -18.10 -12.97 -5.69
N LEU A 24 -16.84 -12.65 -6.00
CA LEU A 24 -15.76 -13.64 -6.08
C LEU A 24 -15.52 -14.34 -4.73
N PHE A 25 -15.90 -13.69 -3.63
CA PHE A 25 -15.79 -14.23 -2.29
C PHE A 25 -17.10 -14.86 -1.81
N LEU A 26 -18.02 -15.19 -2.71
CA LEU A 26 -19.17 -16.03 -2.38
C LEU A 26 -18.69 -17.47 -2.17
N HIS A 27 -18.73 -17.95 -0.93
CA HIS A 27 -18.26 -19.28 -0.53
C HIS A 27 -16.77 -19.58 -0.83
N PRO A 28 -15.84 -18.68 -0.45
CA PRO A 28 -14.43 -18.92 -0.70
C PRO A 28 -13.99 -20.10 0.16
N LEU A 29 -13.55 -21.19 -0.49
CA LEU A 29 -13.18 -22.44 0.18
C LEU A 29 -14.28 -23.00 1.11
N GLY A 30 -15.55 -22.77 0.79
CA GLY A 30 -16.69 -23.23 1.59
C GLY A 30 -16.99 -22.42 2.86
N MET A 31 -16.27 -21.31 3.08
CA MET A 31 -16.54 -20.39 4.19
C MET A 31 -17.81 -19.57 3.94
N LYS A 32 -18.47 -19.11 4.99
CA LYS A 32 -19.59 -18.18 4.89
C LYS A 32 -19.09 -16.78 5.27
N PHE A 33 -18.95 -15.91 4.28
CA PHE A 33 -18.66 -14.50 4.50
C PHE A 33 -19.95 -13.69 4.45
N THR A 34 -20.04 -12.64 5.28
CA THR A 34 -21.15 -11.68 5.18
C THR A 34 -20.92 -10.77 3.96
N PRO A 35 -21.96 -10.13 3.42
CA PRO A 35 -21.81 -9.14 2.35
C PRO A 35 -20.81 -8.04 2.67
N GLU A 36 -20.78 -7.56 3.91
CA GLU A 36 -19.84 -6.54 4.40
C GLU A 36 -18.41 -7.06 4.33
N MET A 37 -18.15 -8.27 4.86
CA MET A 37 -16.83 -8.89 4.80
C MET A 37 -16.35 -9.11 3.36
N MET A 38 -17.23 -9.58 2.46
CA MET A 38 -16.90 -9.76 1.05
C MET A 38 -16.55 -8.43 0.39
N ASN A 39 -17.26 -7.36 0.73
CA ASN A 39 -17.01 -6.02 0.23
C ASN A 39 -15.67 -5.46 0.72
N GLU A 40 -15.38 -5.61 2.01
CA GLU A 40 -14.13 -5.19 2.63
C GLU A 40 -12.94 -5.97 2.05
N LEU A 41 -13.06 -7.30 1.93
CA LEU A 41 -12.04 -8.15 1.31
C LEU A 41 -11.79 -7.78 -0.15
N ALA A 42 -12.85 -7.51 -0.92
CA ALA A 42 -12.70 -7.11 -2.30
C ALA A 42 -12.04 -5.73 -2.44
N THR A 43 -12.43 -4.78 -1.61
CA THR A 43 -11.78 -3.47 -1.53
C THR A 43 -10.31 -3.63 -1.16
N HIS A 44 -10.02 -4.44 -0.14
CA HIS A 44 -8.66 -4.69 0.28
C HIS A 44 -7.83 -5.35 -0.83
N ILE A 45 -8.28 -6.48 -1.39
CA ILE A 45 -7.51 -7.26 -2.36
C ILE A 45 -7.38 -6.53 -3.70
N PHE A 46 -8.47 -5.99 -4.24
CA PHE A 46 -8.49 -5.51 -5.62
C PHE A 46 -8.21 -4.00 -5.75
N ASP A 47 -8.59 -3.20 -4.74
CA ASP A 47 -8.29 -1.76 -4.74
C ASP A 47 -7.01 -1.45 -3.96
N MET A 48 -6.81 -2.00 -2.75
CA MET A 48 -5.63 -1.69 -1.93
C MET A 48 -4.40 -2.53 -2.31
N CYS A 49 -4.49 -3.86 -2.37
CA CYS A 49 -3.38 -4.70 -2.84
C CYS A 49 -3.18 -4.60 -4.36
N GLY A 50 -4.11 -3.99 -5.09
CA GLY A 50 -4.02 -3.85 -6.54
C GLY A 50 -4.01 -5.18 -7.28
N ALA A 51 -4.50 -6.26 -6.65
CA ALA A 51 -4.67 -7.53 -7.34
C ALA A 51 -5.61 -7.29 -8.53
N LYS A 52 -5.23 -7.78 -9.69
CA LYS A 52 -6.15 -8.03 -10.78
C LYS A 52 -6.00 -9.52 -11.11
N LEU A 53 -6.87 -10.07 -11.94
CA LEU A 53 -6.80 -11.49 -12.31
C LEU A 53 -5.66 -11.77 -13.32
N TYR A 54 -4.52 -11.11 -13.16
CA TYR A 54 -3.32 -11.15 -13.98
C TYR A 54 -2.09 -11.16 -13.07
N ASP A 55 -1.13 -12.03 -13.35
CA ASP A 55 0.15 -12.07 -12.66
C ASP A 55 1.09 -11.04 -13.31
N VAL A 56 1.43 -9.97 -12.57
CA VAL A 56 2.25 -8.86 -13.07
C VAL A 56 3.25 -8.46 -12.01
N ALA A 57 4.53 -8.46 -12.37
CA ALA A 57 5.58 -7.94 -11.50
C ALA A 57 5.39 -6.41 -11.30
N PRO A 58 5.69 -5.87 -10.10
CA PRO A 58 5.66 -4.43 -9.87
C PRO A 58 6.59 -3.70 -10.83
N THR A 59 6.11 -2.57 -11.38
CA THR A 59 6.86 -1.75 -12.34
C THR A 59 6.67 -0.26 -12.05
N SER A 60 7.42 0.59 -12.74
CA SER A 60 7.33 2.04 -12.60
C SER A 60 7.27 2.70 -13.97
N VAL A 61 6.49 3.77 -14.08
CA VAL A 61 6.40 4.63 -15.26
C VAL A 61 6.88 6.02 -14.86
N GLU A 62 7.91 6.52 -15.54
CA GLU A 62 8.42 7.87 -15.36
C GLU A 62 7.73 8.84 -16.30
N TYR A 63 7.36 10.00 -15.76
CA TYR A 63 6.78 11.11 -16.50
C TYR A 63 7.71 12.31 -16.44
N PHE A 64 7.78 13.02 -17.57
CA PHE A 64 8.44 14.30 -17.68
C PHE A 64 7.58 15.26 -18.50
N ARG A 65 7.39 16.47 -17.99
CA ARG A 65 6.68 17.58 -18.67
C ARG A 65 7.47 18.87 -18.46
N ASP A 66 7.64 19.65 -19.52
CA ASP A 66 8.14 21.03 -19.49
C ASP A 66 7.18 21.90 -20.32
N TRP A 67 6.13 22.37 -19.66
CA TRP A 67 5.08 23.16 -20.31
C TRP A 67 5.22 24.63 -19.95
N LYS A 68 5.05 25.50 -20.96
CA LYS A 68 5.15 26.96 -20.78
C LYS A 68 3.83 27.61 -20.39
N ASP A 69 2.77 26.81 -20.40
CA ASP A 69 1.37 27.13 -20.17
C ASP A 69 0.74 26.05 -19.28
N ASP A 70 -0.34 26.41 -18.58
CA ASP A 70 -1.15 25.47 -17.81
C ASP A 70 -1.89 24.55 -18.78
N ARG A 71 -1.92 23.24 -18.52
CA ARG A 71 -2.59 22.28 -19.40
C ARG A 71 -3.34 21.20 -18.65
N GLU A 72 -4.46 20.79 -19.24
CA GLU A 72 -5.21 19.64 -18.77
C GLU A 72 -4.48 18.34 -19.10
N ILE A 73 -4.53 17.43 -18.14
CA ILE A 73 -4.12 16.04 -18.25
C ILE A 73 -5.37 15.18 -18.07
N ASP A 74 -5.56 14.27 -19.01
CA ASP A 74 -6.51 13.16 -18.93
C ASP A 74 -5.88 11.98 -19.66
N GLU A 75 -5.04 11.23 -18.95
CA GLU A 75 -4.30 10.11 -19.49
C GLU A 75 -4.39 8.88 -18.58
N VAL A 76 -4.28 7.69 -19.15
CA VAL A 76 -4.24 6.44 -18.40
C VAL A 76 -2.79 5.97 -18.31
N VAL A 77 -2.34 5.64 -17.09
CA VAL A 77 -0.97 5.16 -16.88
C VAL A 77 -0.80 3.79 -17.56
N PRO A 78 0.17 3.63 -18.49
CA PRO A 78 0.39 2.34 -19.16
C PRO A 78 0.64 1.21 -18.17
N GLY A 79 -0.07 0.09 -18.27
CA GLY A 79 0.05 -1.06 -17.36
C GLY A 79 -0.89 -1.03 -16.15
N SER A 80 -1.58 0.09 -15.91
CA SER A 80 -2.58 0.21 -14.84
C SER A 80 -3.86 -0.60 -15.10
N GLU A 81 -4.04 -1.11 -16.31
CA GLU A 81 -5.10 -2.07 -16.63
C GLU A 81 -4.91 -3.42 -15.93
N TYR A 82 -3.68 -3.72 -15.47
CA TYR A 82 -3.33 -4.99 -14.86
C TYR A 82 -3.00 -4.90 -13.36
N THR A 83 -2.83 -3.71 -12.79
CA THR A 83 -2.57 -3.54 -11.35
C THR A 83 -2.89 -2.11 -10.89
N ALA A 84 -2.89 -1.85 -9.57
CA ALA A 84 -3.14 -0.52 -9.05
C ALA A 84 -2.00 0.44 -9.40
N ALA A 85 -2.35 1.72 -9.61
CA ALA A 85 -1.39 2.78 -9.90
C ALA A 85 -1.35 3.78 -8.74
N TRP A 86 -0.16 4.12 -8.26
CA TRP A 86 0.03 5.09 -7.18
C TRP A 86 1.33 5.87 -7.34
N SER A 87 1.43 7.01 -6.67
CA SER A 87 2.64 7.83 -6.71
C SER A 87 2.84 8.50 -5.35
N GLU A 88 4.08 8.51 -4.88
CA GLU A 88 4.48 9.19 -3.64
C GLU A 88 4.42 10.72 -3.80
N GLN A 89 4.67 11.21 -5.01
CA GLN A 89 4.76 12.63 -5.28
C GLN A 89 4.16 12.94 -6.65
N LEU A 90 2.87 13.24 -6.66
CA LEU A 90 2.22 13.82 -7.83
C LEU A 90 2.51 15.33 -7.88
N PRO A 91 2.71 15.89 -9.08
CA PRO A 91 2.65 17.32 -9.28
C PRO A 91 1.35 17.96 -8.74
N PRO A 92 1.38 19.24 -8.36
CA PRO A 92 0.17 19.94 -7.95
C PRO A 92 -0.84 20.02 -9.09
N GLY A 93 -2.13 19.91 -8.75
CA GLY A 93 -3.23 20.09 -9.70
C GLY A 93 -3.63 18.82 -10.46
N ILE A 94 -2.94 17.69 -10.25
CA ILE A 94 -3.33 16.40 -10.81
C ILE A 94 -3.68 15.39 -9.72
N SER A 95 -4.56 14.45 -10.06
CA SER A 95 -4.99 13.35 -9.21
C SER A 95 -4.89 12.04 -10.00
N LEU A 96 -4.52 10.96 -9.33
CA LEU A 96 -4.43 9.63 -9.91
C LEU A 96 -5.50 8.74 -9.27
N CYS A 97 -6.30 8.06 -10.08
CA CYS A 97 -7.24 7.05 -9.60
C CYS A 97 -6.52 5.70 -9.44
N PRO A 98 -6.35 5.18 -8.20
CA PRO A 98 -5.74 3.88 -7.91
C PRO A 98 -6.21 2.72 -8.78
N ARG A 99 -7.53 2.64 -8.94
CA ARG A 99 -8.22 1.50 -9.53
C ARG A 99 -8.08 1.41 -11.04
N THR A 100 -8.09 2.57 -11.70
CA THR A 100 -8.16 2.69 -13.16
C THR A 100 -6.86 3.20 -13.77
N GLY A 101 -5.94 3.71 -12.95
CA GLY A 101 -4.76 4.44 -13.39
C GLY A 101 -5.06 5.71 -14.19
N ARG A 102 -6.30 6.21 -14.18
CA ARG A 102 -6.64 7.46 -14.84
C ARG A 102 -6.06 8.62 -14.03
N MET A 103 -5.21 9.39 -14.67
CA MET A 103 -4.60 10.60 -14.14
C MET A 103 -5.30 11.80 -14.76
N VAL A 104 -5.93 12.63 -13.92
CA VAL A 104 -6.75 13.77 -14.33
C VAL A 104 -6.38 15.04 -13.58
N GLY A 105 -6.50 16.18 -14.24
CA GLY A 105 -6.39 17.49 -13.61
C GLY A 105 -5.72 18.53 -14.49
N THR A 106 -5.35 19.67 -13.92
CA THR A 106 -4.66 20.75 -14.62
C THR A 106 -3.27 20.91 -14.04
N LEU A 107 -2.26 20.62 -14.86
CA LEU A 107 -0.86 20.84 -14.48
C LEU A 107 -0.50 22.30 -14.77
N PRO A 108 -0.05 23.08 -13.78
CA PRO A 108 0.41 24.45 -14.01
C PRO A 108 1.62 24.49 -14.94
N ARG A 109 1.94 25.67 -15.51
CA ARG A 109 3.18 25.87 -16.25
C ARG A 109 4.39 25.56 -15.36
N GLY A 110 5.36 24.84 -15.92
CA GLY A 110 6.56 24.46 -15.20
C GLY A 110 7.19 23.18 -15.72
N GLN A 111 8.29 22.81 -15.07
CA GLN A 111 8.99 21.56 -15.31
C GLN A 111 8.67 20.59 -14.17
N TYR A 112 8.17 19.41 -14.53
CA TYR A 112 7.76 18.38 -13.61
C TYR A 112 8.37 17.04 -14.01
N ARG A 113 8.84 16.32 -13.00
CA ARG A 113 9.21 14.92 -13.11
C ARG A 113 8.55 14.17 -11.96
N TRP A 114 7.88 13.08 -12.27
CA TRP A 114 7.27 12.22 -11.27
C TRP A 114 7.26 10.77 -11.73
N THR A 115 7.10 9.87 -10.77
CA THR A 115 7.08 8.43 -11.02
C THR A 115 5.74 7.88 -10.53
N VAL A 116 5.08 7.12 -11.39
CA VAL A 116 3.92 6.32 -11.01
C VAL A 116 4.37 4.87 -10.86
N ARG A 117 4.10 4.29 -9.69
CA ARG A 117 4.33 2.89 -9.39
C ARG A 117 3.09 2.08 -9.76
N LEU A 118 3.32 0.91 -10.32
CA LEU A 118 2.32 -0.08 -10.69
C LEU A 118 2.54 -1.30 -9.80
N GLY A 119 1.55 -1.61 -8.97
CA GLY A 119 1.64 -2.70 -8.01
C GLY A 119 0.77 -2.44 -6.77
N PRO A 120 0.94 -3.26 -5.72
CA PRO A 120 0.19 -3.10 -4.48
C PRO A 120 0.36 -1.71 -3.86
N GLN A 121 -0.73 -1.16 -3.34
CA GLN A 121 -0.73 0.07 -2.52
C GLN A 121 -0.62 -0.26 -1.03
N LEU A 122 0.03 -1.38 -0.71
CA LEU A 122 0.25 -1.85 0.64
C LEU A 122 1.71 -2.24 0.81
N ARG A 123 2.21 -2.02 2.02
CA ARG A 123 3.52 -2.49 2.46
C ARG A 123 3.41 -3.05 3.88
N TYR A 124 4.29 -3.99 4.21
CA TYR A 124 4.36 -4.52 5.57
C TYR A 124 5.17 -3.57 6.46
N ASP A 125 4.61 -3.17 7.59
CA ASP A 125 5.29 -2.44 8.65
C ASP A 125 5.56 -3.39 9.82
N ALA A 126 6.85 -3.57 10.12
CA ALA A 126 7.33 -4.39 11.22
C ALA A 126 7.16 -3.76 12.62
N LEU A 127 6.44 -2.63 12.77
CA LEU A 127 6.17 -1.98 14.06
C LEU A 127 7.42 -1.79 14.94
N GLY A 128 8.53 -1.36 14.33
CA GLY A 128 9.81 -1.13 15.00
C GLY A 128 10.71 -2.36 15.11
N GLY A 129 10.21 -3.53 14.74
CA GLY A 129 10.97 -4.77 14.62
C GLY A 129 11.86 -4.83 13.38
N SER A 130 12.63 -5.92 13.29
CA SER A 130 13.50 -6.26 12.16
C SER A 130 12.71 -6.69 10.90
N GLY A 131 11.42 -7.00 11.06
CA GLY A 131 10.57 -7.54 9.99
C GLY A 131 10.73 -9.06 9.83
N SER A 132 11.21 -9.73 10.88
CA SER A 132 11.32 -11.20 10.90
C SER A 132 9.92 -11.84 10.79
N PRO A 133 9.76 -13.00 10.13
CA PRO A 133 8.45 -13.66 9.98
C PRO A 133 7.74 -14.01 11.30
N HIS A 134 8.45 -13.97 12.42
CA HIS A 134 7.92 -14.27 13.75
C HIS A 134 7.60 -13.01 14.58
N GLU A 135 7.94 -11.82 14.07
CA GLU A 135 7.64 -10.55 14.72
C GLU A 135 6.27 -10.04 14.27
N ASP A 136 5.53 -9.45 15.22
CA ASP A 136 4.26 -8.80 14.91
C ASP A 136 4.48 -7.63 13.95
N GLY A 137 3.56 -7.49 13.01
CA GLY A 137 3.53 -6.37 12.09
C GLY A 137 2.17 -6.23 11.45
N ARG A 138 1.97 -5.13 10.73
CA ARG A 138 0.71 -4.83 10.06
C ARG A 138 0.94 -4.37 8.63
N TRP A 139 -0.01 -4.69 7.76
CA TRP A 139 -0.06 -4.11 6.42
C TRP A 139 -0.59 -2.68 6.54
N ILE A 140 0.19 -1.71 6.06
CA ILE A 140 -0.19 -0.29 6.00
C ILE A 140 -0.27 0.16 4.54
N GLY A 141 -0.96 1.27 4.28
CA GLY A 141 -0.96 1.90 2.98
C GLY A 141 0.46 2.21 2.49
N ALA A 142 0.70 2.08 1.19
CA ALA A 142 2.00 2.38 0.59
C ALA A 142 2.44 3.83 0.83
N LEU A 143 1.48 4.74 0.96
CA LEU A 143 1.68 6.16 1.29
C LEU A 143 1.39 6.48 2.76
N GLU A 144 0.99 5.49 3.56
CA GLU A 144 0.72 5.68 4.98
C GLU A 144 2.04 5.87 5.74
N GLU A 145 2.09 6.89 6.58
CA GLU A 145 3.23 7.14 7.45
C GLU A 145 3.38 6.02 8.47
N ARG A 146 4.64 5.63 8.72
CA ARG A 146 4.96 4.65 9.74
C ARG A 146 4.69 5.25 11.12
N GLU A 147 3.99 4.50 11.96
CA GLU A 147 3.82 4.91 13.35
C GLU A 147 5.18 4.77 14.08
N PRO A 148 5.70 5.87 14.68
CA PRO A 148 6.98 5.82 15.35
C PRO A 148 6.87 4.93 16.58
N VAL A 149 7.73 3.93 16.66
CA VAL A 149 7.80 3.05 17.82
C VAL A 149 8.60 3.76 18.88
N ALA A 150 7.96 4.08 20.00
CA ALA A 150 8.66 4.56 21.17
C ALA A 150 9.58 3.44 21.66
N ALA A 151 10.89 3.61 21.48
CA ALA A 151 11.86 2.75 22.14
C ALA A 151 11.57 2.83 23.65
N PRO A 152 11.48 1.70 24.37
CA PRO A 152 11.33 1.75 25.81
C PRO A 152 12.55 2.47 26.38
N THR A 153 12.36 3.70 26.84
CA THR A 153 13.38 4.44 27.56
C THR A 153 13.54 3.77 28.91
N VAL A 154 14.55 2.90 29.03
CA VAL A 154 14.96 2.36 30.32
C VAL A 154 15.60 3.49 31.10
N ASP A 155 14.91 4.01 32.13
CA ASP A 155 15.52 4.93 33.07
C ASP A 155 16.50 4.16 33.96
N VAL A 156 17.77 4.20 33.58
CA VAL A 156 18.88 3.55 34.30
C VAL A 156 19.02 4.09 35.73
N HIS A 157 18.52 5.29 36.01
CA HIS A 157 18.55 5.88 37.35
C HIS A 157 17.42 5.37 38.25
N ALA A 158 16.31 4.90 37.66
CA ALA A 158 15.21 4.27 38.37
C ALA A 158 15.47 2.79 38.73
N LEU A 159 16.53 2.18 38.16
CA LEU A 159 16.93 0.81 38.49
C LEU A 159 17.39 0.68 39.94
N THR A 160 17.01 -0.41 40.61
CA THR A 160 17.50 -0.71 41.95
C THR A 160 19.02 -0.93 41.93
N PRO A 161 19.72 -0.82 43.08
CA PRO A 161 21.15 -1.10 43.15
C PRO A 161 21.51 -2.52 42.67
N GLU A 162 20.64 -3.50 42.95
CA GLU A 162 20.81 -4.90 42.54
C GLU A 162 20.67 -5.07 41.03
N GLN A 163 19.68 -4.43 40.41
CA GLN A 163 19.49 -4.45 38.96
C GLN A 163 20.63 -3.75 38.21
N ARG A 164 21.18 -2.66 38.77
CA ARG A 164 22.36 -1.99 38.21
C ARG A 164 23.63 -2.84 38.31
N ALA A 165 23.80 -3.58 39.41
CA ALA A 165 24.93 -4.48 39.56
C ALA A 165 24.84 -5.65 38.57
N ALA A 166 23.65 -6.23 38.38
CA ALA A 166 23.41 -7.27 37.40
C ALA A 166 23.67 -6.79 35.96
N LEU A 167 23.15 -5.61 35.58
CA LEU A 167 23.37 -5.05 34.24
C LEU A 167 24.86 -4.77 33.96
N ARG A 168 25.62 -4.30 34.95
CA ARG A 168 27.07 -4.08 34.77
C ARG A 168 27.85 -5.38 34.64
N ALA A 169 27.47 -6.42 35.37
CA ALA A 169 28.10 -7.72 35.26
C ALA A 169 27.86 -8.33 33.87
N ASP A 170 26.64 -8.20 33.34
CA ASP A 170 26.26 -8.67 32.01
C ASP A 170 27.02 -7.93 30.90
N LEU A 171 27.10 -6.60 30.99
CA LEU A 171 27.87 -5.79 30.03
C LEU A 171 29.37 -6.10 30.08
N ALA A 172 29.94 -6.34 31.27
CA ALA A 172 31.34 -6.72 31.41
C ALA A 172 31.65 -8.08 30.79
N SER A 173 30.71 -9.05 30.85
CA SER A 173 30.89 -10.33 30.14
C SER A 173 30.77 -10.20 28.62
N MET A 174 29.98 -9.24 28.12
CA MET A 174 29.86 -9.01 26.67
C MET A 174 31.11 -8.35 26.08
N ASP A 175 31.79 -7.47 26.82
CA ASP A 175 33.05 -6.83 26.41
C ASP A 175 34.26 -7.78 26.44
N GLU A 176 34.16 -8.94 27.11
CA GLU A 176 35.21 -9.96 27.17
C GLU A 176 35.12 -11.03 26.06
N GLU A 177 34.00 -11.08 25.32
CA GLU A 177 33.75 -12.04 24.23
C GLU A 177 34.09 -11.51 22.81
N ASP A 178 34.49 -10.23 22.69
CA ASP A 178 35.03 -9.60 21.47
C ASP A 178 36.59 -9.57 21.46
#